data_AF-A0A3B5BE70-F1
#
_entry.id   AF-A0A3B5BE70-F1
#
_cell.length_a   1.000
_cell.length_b   1.000
_cell.length_c   1.000
_cell.angle_alpha   90.00
_cell.angle_beta   90.00
_cell.angle_gamma   90.00
#
_symmetry.space_group_name_H-M   'P 1'
#
loop_
_entity.id
_entity.type
_entity.pdbx_description
1 polymer ?
#
loop_
_entity_poly.entity_id
_entity_poly.type
_entity_poly.pdbx_seq_one_letter_code
_entity_poly.pdbx_strand_id
1 'polypeptide(L)'
;MGCSHSKKKSKGKKGEKAQKGSSCQDEGGKRTSAELDVCLEKQLERFEWQLRILKEANGNPERAELLKDHANEEVCALVLSILDKVRTETTADLNVLHEQKSKSATEEHERHVEGLQVKHKQEKTELTEKFQAAENILQGKVATLSAELQVYNELKRRVEESTFKKDLQRNIQAHGSPGAFWESEQESLLFVIEMKTERVQEQNRKLQQMDELVEKNLSLEDQIIHTLQQNEDLRVRIDNCQTLIQQLSKEQQDLKVALERQTAVNQTLSQEKEQLMFKLRHRDSCPTIHLPAMMQEIAPR
;
A
#
# COMPACT_ATOMS: atom_id res chain seq x y z
N MET A 1 -9.56 -28.97 -58.73
CA MET A 1 -8.31 -29.76 -58.69
C MET A 1 -7.82 -29.77 -57.25
N GLY A 2 -7.74 -30.95 -56.61
CA GLY A 2 -7.04 -31.13 -55.33
C GLY A 2 -7.89 -31.17 -54.05
N CYS A 3 -8.76 -32.17 -53.92
CA CYS A 3 -9.28 -32.64 -52.63
C CYS A 3 -8.16 -33.20 -51.74
N SER A 4 -8.28 -33.12 -50.41
CA SER A 4 -8.70 -34.29 -49.61
C SER A 4 -8.60 -34.07 -48.10
N HIS A 5 -9.74 -34.26 -47.46
CA HIS A 5 -9.90 -34.53 -46.04
C HIS A 5 -9.35 -35.91 -45.68
N SER A 6 -8.84 -36.08 -44.45
CA SER A 6 -8.91 -37.37 -43.76
C SER A 6 -9.01 -37.19 -42.25
N LYS A 7 -10.12 -37.70 -41.73
CA LYS A 7 -10.47 -37.87 -40.32
C LYS A 7 -9.59 -38.94 -39.68
N LYS A 8 -9.20 -38.75 -38.41
CA LYS A 8 -9.13 -39.85 -37.44
C LYS A 8 -9.42 -39.35 -36.02
N LYS A 9 -10.45 -39.98 -35.43
CA LYS A 9 -10.82 -39.94 -34.01
C LYS A 9 -9.73 -40.60 -33.16
N SER A 10 -9.45 -40.03 -31.99
CA SER A 10 -9.21 -40.82 -30.78
C SER A 10 -9.67 -40.07 -29.53
N LYS A 11 -10.49 -40.78 -28.74
CA LYS A 11 -11.08 -40.44 -27.44
C LYS A 11 -9.99 -40.36 -26.37
N GLY A 12 -10.09 -39.43 -25.42
CA GLY A 12 -9.24 -39.44 -24.22
C GLY A 12 -9.50 -38.29 -23.23
N LYS A 13 -10.47 -38.50 -22.34
CA LYS A 13 -10.60 -38.02 -20.93
C LYS A 13 -9.96 -36.68 -20.49
N LYS A 14 -10.84 -35.81 -19.98
CA LYS A 14 -10.78 -34.99 -18.74
C LYS A 14 -9.40 -34.55 -18.22
N GLY A 15 -9.23 -33.24 -18.11
CA GLY A 15 -8.28 -32.62 -17.18
C GLY A 15 -8.08 -31.14 -17.47
N GLU A 16 -8.92 -30.29 -16.89
CA GLU A 16 -8.59 -28.87 -16.72
C GLU A 16 -7.32 -28.77 -15.88
N LYS A 17 -6.32 -28.04 -16.38
CA LYS A 17 -5.14 -27.64 -15.62
C LYS A 17 -4.94 -26.15 -15.71
N ALA A 18 -5.13 -25.53 -14.55
CA ALA A 18 -4.76 -24.17 -14.21
C ALA A 18 -3.24 -23.94 -14.26
N GLN A 19 -2.84 -22.70 -14.53
CA GLN A 19 -1.52 -22.15 -14.25
C GLN A 19 -1.72 -20.67 -13.87
N LYS A 20 -1.77 -20.32 -12.59
CA LYS A 20 -0.68 -20.08 -11.62
C LYS A 20 -0.08 -18.68 -11.75
N GLY A 21 -0.45 -17.80 -10.81
CA GLY A 21 0.17 -16.50 -10.56
C GLY A 21 -0.22 -15.92 -9.20
N SER A 22 0.60 -16.21 -8.19
CA SER A 22 0.75 -15.52 -6.89
C SER A 22 -0.44 -15.39 -5.93
N SER A 23 -0.70 -16.44 -5.15
CA SER A 23 -1.28 -16.31 -3.79
C SER A 23 -0.12 -16.12 -2.80
N CYS A 24 -0.02 -14.93 -2.22
CA CYS A 24 0.70 -14.75 -0.96
C CYS A 24 -0.28 -15.06 0.16
N GLN A 25 -0.03 -16.22 0.80
CA GLN A 25 -0.30 -16.60 2.18
C GLN A 25 -1.32 -15.76 2.97
N ASP A 26 -2.45 -16.38 3.27
CA ASP A 26 -3.13 -16.17 4.55
C ASP A 26 -3.50 -17.52 5.16
N GLU A 27 -2.46 -18.25 5.57
CA GLU A 27 -2.53 -19.39 6.49
C GLU A 27 -2.21 -18.89 7.91
N GLY A 28 -2.77 -17.73 8.32
CA GLY A 28 -2.53 -17.14 9.65
C GLY A 28 -3.68 -17.32 10.64
N GLY A 29 -4.92 -17.45 10.17
CA GLY A 29 -6.10 -17.26 11.04
C GLY A 29 -6.70 -18.52 11.68
N LYS A 30 -6.41 -19.73 11.18
CA LYS A 30 -7.12 -20.95 11.64
C LYS A 30 -6.37 -21.80 12.65
N ARG A 31 -5.04 -21.71 12.74
CA ARG A 31 -4.27 -22.48 13.74
C ARG A 31 -4.31 -21.83 15.12
N THR A 32 -4.35 -20.51 15.19
CA THR A 32 -4.30 -19.75 16.45
C THR A 32 -5.58 -19.88 17.28
N SER A 33 -6.76 -19.92 16.65
CA SER A 33 -8.03 -20.06 17.40
C SER A 33 -8.16 -21.45 18.03
N ALA A 34 -7.79 -22.52 17.31
CA ALA A 34 -7.82 -23.88 17.85
C ALA A 34 -6.71 -24.09 18.91
N GLU A 35 -5.54 -23.48 18.72
CA GLU A 35 -4.46 -23.51 19.72
C GLU A 35 -4.79 -22.69 20.98
N LEU A 36 -5.49 -21.55 20.85
CA LEU A 36 -5.99 -20.78 22.00
C LEU A 36 -7.06 -21.56 22.78
N ASP A 37 -7.99 -22.21 22.09
CA ASP A 37 -9.07 -22.98 22.71
C ASP A 37 -8.51 -24.17 23.52
N VAL A 38 -7.56 -24.91 22.91
CA VAL A 38 -6.81 -25.98 23.58
C VAL A 38 -5.97 -25.46 24.76
N CYS A 39 -5.51 -24.20 24.71
CA CYS A 39 -4.75 -23.59 25.81
C CYS A 39 -5.66 -23.24 27.00
N LEU A 40 -6.86 -22.70 26.75
CA LEU A 40 -7.85 -22.36 27.78
C LEU A 40 -8.42 -23.62 28.44
N GLU A 41 -8.69 -24.67 27.66
CA GLU A 41 -9.19 -25.95 28.16
C GLU A 41 -8.17 -26.61 29.12
N LYS A 42 -6.88 -26.63 28.74
CA LYS A 42 -5.78 -27.08 29.61
C LYS A 42 -5.59 -26.23 30.86
N GLN A 43 -6.01 -24.97 30.84
CA GLN A 43 -5.93 -24.07 31.99
C GLN A 43 -7.08 -24.32 32.97
N LEU A 44 -8.29 -24.60 32.45
CA LEU A 44 -9.44 -25.02 33.25
C LEU A 44 -9.19 -26.35 33.97
N GLU A 45 -8.66 -27.36 33.27
CA GLU A 45 -8.33 -28.66 33.88
C GLU A 45 -7.36 -28.54 35.07
N ARG A 46 -6.39 -27.61 35.00
CA ARG A 46 -5.47 -27.34 36.12
C ARG A 46 -6.16 -26.71 37.31
N PHE A 47 -7.05 -25.74 37.07
CA PHE A 47 -7.82 -25.13 38.16
C PHE A 47 -8.77 -26.13 38.80
N GLU A 48 -9.41 -27.00 38.01
CA GLU A 48 -10.26 -28.08 38.53
C GLU A 48 -9.47 -29.09 39.37
N TRP A 49 -8.26 -29.46 38.94
CA TRP A 49 -7.38 -30.34 39.72
C TRP A 49 -6.92 -29.68 41.03
N GLN A 50 -6.54 -28.39 40.99
CA GLN A 50 -6.19 -27.63 42.20
C GLN A 50 -7.38 -27.55 43.18
N LEU A 51 -8.59 -27.32 42.67
CA LEU A 51 -9.82 -27.31 43.48
C LEU A 51 -10.11 -28.68 44.10
N ARG A 52 -9.82 -29.79 43.39
CA ARG A 52 -9.99 -31.15 43.91
C ARG A 52 -9.06 -31.41 45.10
N ILE A 53 -7.79 -31.02 44.99
CA ILE A 53 -6.81 -31.14 46.08
C ILE A 53 -7.19 -30.27 47.28
N LEU A 54 -7.61 -29.03 47.04
CA LEU A 54 -8.06 -28.14 48.11
C LEU A 54 -9.29 -28.69 48.84
N LYS A 55 -10.22 -29.32 48.12
CA LYS A 55 -11.37 -30.01 48.72
C LYS A 55 -10.98 -31.22 49.56
N GLU A 56 -10.05 -32.05 49.09
CA GLU A 56 -9.51 -33.18 49.85
C GLU A 56 -8.76 -32.71 51.11
N ALA A 57 -7.99 -31.62 51.02
CA ALA A 57 -7.27 -31.04 52.15
C ALA A 57 -8.17 -30.40 53.22
N ASN A 58 -9.39 -29.97 52.84
CA ASN A 58 -10.37 -29.35 53.75
C ASN A 58 -11.26 -30.40 54.47
N GLY A 59 -11.13 -31.69 54.15
CA GLY A 59 -11.96 -32.78 54.66
C GLY A 59 -11.54 -33.38 56.01
N ASN A 60 -10.69 -32.72 56.79
CA ASN A 60 -10.29 -33.20 58.12
C ASN A 60 -11.33 -32.82 59.20
N PRO A 61 -12.11 -33.77 59.75
CA PRO A 61 -13.22 -33.49 60.66
C PRO A 61 -12.78 -32.86 61.99
N GLU A 62 -11.60 -33.20 62.51
CA GLU A 62 -11.05 -32.65 63.76
C GLU A 62 -10.72 -31.16 63.64
N ARG A 63 -10.29 -30.71 62.45
CA ARG A 63 -9.97 -29.31 62.17
C ARG A 63 -11.22 -28.44 62.06
N ALA A 64 -12.30 -29.00 61.51
CA ALA A 64 -13.60 -28.32 61.39
C ALA A 64 -14.31 -28.17 62.75
N GLU A 65 -14.11 -29.13 63.66
CA GLU A 65 -14.65 -29.10 65.02
C GLU A 65 -13.90 -28.09 65.92
N LEU A 66 -12.56 -28.04 65.83
CA LEU A 66 -11.74 -27.05 66.55
C LEU A 66 -11.99 -25.59 66.10
N LEU A 67 -12.31 -25.40 64.81
CA LEU A 67 -12.65 -24.08 64.25
C LEU A 67 -14.05 -23.60 64.66
N LYS A 68 -14.99 -24.51 64.97
CA LYS A 68 -16.32 -24.16 65.49
C LYS A 68 -16.26 -23.52 66.87
N ASP A 69 -15.37 -24.01 67.74
CA ASP A 69 -15.24 -23.51 69.12
C ASP A 69 -14.56 -22.13 69.21
N HIS A 70 -13.89 -21.69 68.14
CA HIS A 70 -13.15 -20.43 68.06
C HIS A 70 -13.66 -19.52 66.92
N ALA A 71 -14.83 -19.81 66.36
CA ALA A 71 -15.44 -19.00 65.31
C ALA A 71 -15.90 -17.68 65.90
N ASN A 72 -15.06 -16.65 65.83
CA ASN A 72 -15.49 -15.30 66.13
C ASN A 72 -16.50 -14.87 65.05
N GLU A 73 -17.78 -14.89 65.40
CA GLU A 73 -18.92 -14.63 64.51
C GLU A 73 -18.76 -13.30 63.77
N GLU A 74 -18.19 -12.29 64.43
CA GLU A 74 -17.91 -10.96 63.87
C GLU A 74 -16.83 -11.02 62.79
N VAL A 75 -15.78 -11.82 62.99
CA VAL A 75 -14.70 -12.01 62.01
C VAL A 75 -15.20 -12.78 60.80
N CYS A 76 -16.02 -13.81 61.00
CA CYS A 76 -16.67 -14.55 59.92
C CYS A 76 -17.60 -13.64 59.10
N ALA A 77 -18.41 -12.82 59.75
CA ALA A 77 -19.29 -11.85 59.08
C ALA A 77 -18.49 -10.80 58.28
N LEU A 78 -17.39 -10.30 58.84
CA LEU A 78 -16.50 -9.35 58.16
C LEU A 78 -15.84 -9.99 56.93
N VAL A 79 -15.34 -11.22 57.03
CA VAL A 79 -14.73 -11.95 55.90
C VAL A 79 -15.75 -12.19 54.79
N LEU A 80 -16.98 -12.59 55.13
CA LEU A 80 -18.05 -12.76 54.14
C LEU A 80 -18.43 -11.43 53.48
N SER A 81 -18.47 -10.33 54.24
CA SER A 81 -18.73 -8.99 53.70
C SER A 81 -17.60 -8.51 52.77
N ILE A 82 -16.33 -8.74 53.13
CA ILE A 82 -15.19 -8.42 52.28
C ILE A 82 -15.22 -9.26 51.00
N LEU A 83 -15.51 -10.56 51.10
CA LEU A 83 -15.62 -11.44 49.93
C LEU A 83 -16.76 -11.00 49.00
N ASP A 84 -17.91 -10.61 49.54
CA ASP A 84 -19.03 -10.09 48.76
C ASP A 84 -18.66 -8.75 48.09
N LYS A 85 -17.96 -7.87 48.81
CA LYS A 85 -17.48 -6.59 48.26
C LYS A 85 -16.44 -6.79 47.15
N VAL A 86 -15.44 -7.65 47.36
CA VAL A 86 -14.44 -7.99 46.34
C VAL A 86 -15.12 -8.64 45.14
N ARG A 87 -16.07 -9.55 45.36
CA ARG A 87 -16.82 -10.19 44.28
C ARG A 87 -17.61 -9.16 43.47
N THR A 88 -18.37 -8.30 44.13
CA THR A 88 -19.19 -7.28 43.46
C THR A 88 -18.33 -6.28 42.68
N GLU A 89 -17.25 -5.78 43.28
CA GLU A 89 -16.28 -4.89 42.62
C GLU A 89 -15.61 -5.56 41.42
N THR A 90 -15.10 -6.80 41.59
CA THR A 90 -14.50 -7.57 40.49
C THR A 90 -15.50 -7.83 39.36
N THR A 91 -16.76 -8.15 39.69
CA THR A 91 -17.79 -8.34 38.65
C THR A 91 -18.13 -7.04 37.94
N ALA A 92 -18.14 -5.90 38.64
CA ALA A 92 -18.37 -4.59 38.03
C ALA A 92 -17.22 -4.23 37.07
N ASP A 93 -15.97 -4.41 37.49
CA ASP A 93 -14.79 -4.15 36.66
C ASP A 93 -14.76 -5.03 35.40
N LEU A 94 -15.07 -6.33 35.54
CA LEU A 94 -15.18 -7.25 34.42
C LEU A 94 -16.30 -6.86 33.46
N ASN A 95 -17.44 -6.39 33.98
CA ASN A 95 -18.55 -5.92 33.14
C ASN A 95 -18.16 -4.67 32.35
N VAL A 96 -17.49 -3.69 32.99
CA VAL A 96 -16.99 -2.48 32.32
C VAL A 96 -15.98 -2.85 31.23
N LEU A 97 -15.03 -3.74 31.53
CA LEU A 97 -14.03 -4.19 30.56
C LEU A 97 -14.69 -4.93 29.39
N HIS A 98 -15.66 -5.80 29.66
CA HIS A 98 -16.41 -6.50 28.63
C HIS A 98 -17.20 -5.53 27.75
N GLU A 99 -17.89 -4.56 28.35
CA GLU A 99 -18.65 -3.55 27.61
C GLU A 99 -17.72 -2.70 26.72
N GLN A 100 -16.57 -2.26 27.25
CA GLN A 100 -15.58 -1.52 26.48
C GLN A 100 -15.02 -2.36 25.33
N LYS A 101 -14.67 -3.63 25.58
CA LYS A 101 -14.15 -4.54 24.55
C LYS A 101 -15.20 -4.81 23.47
N SER A 102 -16.46 -5.00 23.86
CA SER A 102 -17.58 -5.19 22.93
C SER A 102 -17.77 -3.95 22.06
N LYS A 103 -17.78 -2.75 22.65
CA LYS A 103 -17.92 -1.47 21.91
C LYS A 103 -16.78 -1.27 20.92
N SER A 104 -15.53 -1.46 21.36
CA SER A 104 -14.36 -1.34 20.49
C SER A 104 -14.42 -2.33 19.32
N ALA A 105 -14.85 -3.58 19.56
CA ALA A 105 -14.98 -4.58 18.50
C ALA A 105 -16.09 -4.23 17.50
N THR A 106 -17.23 -3.71 17.97
CA THR A 106 -18.31 -3.25 17.09
C THR A 106 -17.89 -2.06 16.24
N GLU A 107 -17.19 -1.07 16.82
CA GLU A 107 -16.68 0.10 16.11
C GLU A 107 -15.59 -0.26 15.08
N GLU A 108 -14.73 -1.23 15.38
CA GLU A 108 -13.74 -1.73 14.44
C GLU A 108 -14.41 -2.48 13.27
N HIS A 109 -15.40 -3.32 13.57
CA HIS A 109 -16.17 -4.02 12.54
C HIS A 109 -16.93 -3.04 11.64
N GLU A 110 -17.58 -2.03 12.21
CA GLU A 110 -18.30 -1.00 11.45
C GLU A 110 -17.34 -0.22 10.53
N ARG A 111 -16.20 0.25 11.06
CA ARG A 111 -15.15 0.90 10.24
C ARG A 111 -14.66 0.00 9.11
N HIS A 112 -14.49 -1.30 9.38
CA HIS A 112 -14.08 -2.25 8.35
C HIS A 112 -15.14 -2.41 7.25
N VAL A 113 -16.41 -2.51 7.63
CA VAL A 113 -17.54 -2.60 6.69
C VAL A 113 -17.66 -1.32 5.85
N GLU A 114 -17.57 -0.15 6.47
CA GLU A 114 -17.58 1.12 5.75
C GLU A 114 -16.40 1.23 4.77
N GLY A 115 -15.19 0.86 5.21
CA GLY A 115 -14.02 0.81 4.35
C GLY A 115 -14.19 -0.12 3.14
N LEU A 116 -14.80 -1.30 3.35
CA LEU A 116 -15.14 -2.22 2.27
C LEU A 116 -16.20 -1.64 1.32
N GLN A 117 -17.22 -0.98 1.84
CA GLN A 117 -18.26 -0.35 1.01
C GLN A 117 -17.69 0.78 0.14
N VAL A 118 -16.78 1.60 0.69
CA VAL A 118 -16.09 2.66 -0.05
C VAL A 118 -15.24 2.06 -1.16
N LYS A 119 -14.43 1.04 -0.86
CA LYS A 119 -13.62 0.33 -1.88
C LYS A 119 -14.48 -0.26 -2.98
N HIS A 120 -15.56 -0.95 -2.64
CA HIS A 120 -16.47 -1.53 -3.63
C HIS A 120 -17.12 -0.45 -4.52
N LYS A 121 -17.53 0.69 -3.95
CA LYS A 121 -18.06 1.82 -4.73
C LYS A 121 -17.00 2.36 -5.69
N GLN A 122 -15.78 2.55 -5.22
CA GLN A 122 -14.64 3.02 -6.01
C GLN A 122 -14.29 2.06 -7.16
N GLU A 123 -14.16 0.77 -6.87
CA GLU A 123 -13.89 -0.26 -7.88
C GLU A 123 -15.00 -0.32 -8.94
N LYS A 124 -16.26 -0.18 -8.51
CA LYS A 124 -17.42 -0.14 -9.41
C LYS A 124 -17.38 1.10 -10.32
N THR A 125 -17.05 2.28 -9.80
CA THR A 125 -16.93 3.49 -10.61
C THR A 125 -15.79 3.37 -11.60
N GLU A 126 -14.60 2.94 -11.16
CA GLU A 126 -13.45 2.74 -12.04
C GLU A 126 -13.72 1.73 -13.16
N LEU A 127 -14.41 0.63 -12.84
CA LEU A 127 -14.79 -0.38 -13.83
C LEU A 127 -15.80 0.19 -14.84
N THR A 128 -16.76 0.98 -14.38
CA THR A 128 -17.76 1.63 -15.23
C THR A 128 -17.11 2.65 -16.16
N GLU A 129 -16.19 3.46 -15.67
CA GLU A 129 -15.43 4.43 -16.46
C GLU A 129 -14.57 3.74 -17.52
N LYS A 130 -13.84 2.69 -17.15
CA LYS A 130 -13.05 1.88 -18.10
C LYS A 130 -13.93 1.27 -19.19
N PHE A 131 -15.10 0.76 -18.81
CA PHE A 131 -16.06 0.21 -19.77
C PHE A 131 -16.57 1.27 -20.73
N GLN A 132 -17.02 2.43 -20.22
CA GLN A 132 -17.51 3.54 -21.05
C GLN A 132 -16.41 4.10 -21.97
N ALA A 133 -15.17 4.19 -21.49
CA ALA A 133 -14.04 4.60 -22.33
C ALA A 133 -13.83 3.61 -23.50
N ALA A 134 -13.83 2.31 -23.22
CA ALA A 134 -13.70 1.27 -24.25
C ALA A 134 -14.89 1.28 -25.23
N GLU A 135 -16.11 1.46 -24.72
CA GLU A 135 -17.33 1.59 -25.52
C GLU A 135 -17.24 2.79 -26.47
N ASN A 136 -16.85 3.97 -25.97
CA ASN A 136 -16.69 5.17 -26.77
C ASN A 136 -15.64 4.99 -27.88
N ILE A 137 -14.51 4.33 -27.58
CA ILE A 137 -13.48 4.01 -28.59
C ILE A 137 -14.05 3.10 -29.67
N LEU A 138 -14.77 2.05 -29.29
CA LEU A 138 -15.38 1.11 -30.23
C LEU A 138 -16.47 1.79 -31.07
N GLN A 139 -17.30 2.64 -30.46
CA GLN A 139 -18.32 3.41 -31.16
C GLN A 139 -17.69 4.36 -32.18
N GLY A 140 -16.58 5.03 -31.82
CA GLY A 140 -15.78 5.84 -32.74
C GLY A 140 -15.28 5.02 -33.93
N LYS A 141 -14.70 3.84 -33.70
CA LYS A 141 -14.24 2.95 -34.78
C LYS A 141 -15.37 2.48 -35.70
N VAL A 142 -16.53 2.15 -35.14
CA VAL A 142 -17.71 1.76 -35.92
C VAL A 142 -18.18 2.92 -36.79
N ALA A 143 -18.19 4.15 -36.27
CA ALA A 143 -18.57 5.35 -37.04
C ALA A 143 -17.59 5.60 -38.21
N THR A 144 -16.28 5.52 -37.96
CA THR A 144 -15.25 5.66 -39.00
C THR A 144 -15.40 4.61 -40.10
N LEU A 145 -15.52 3.34 -39.73
CA LEU A 145 -15.71 2.24 -40.69
C LEU A 145 -17.01 2.38 -41.48
N SER A 146 -18.08 2.85 -40.84
CA SER A 146 -19.36 3.09 -41.51
C SER A 146 -19.25 4.21 -42.54
N ALA A 147 -18.51 5.28 -42.23
CA ALA A 147 -18.24 6.37 -43.16
C ALA A 147 -17.39 5.91 -44.35
N GLU A 148 -16.32 5.14 -44.11
CA GLU A 148 -15.49 4.54 -45.16
C GLU A 148 -16.32 3.63 -46.09
N LEU A 149 -17.17 2.79 -45.50
CA LEU A 149 -18.07 1.91 -46.25
C LEU A 149 -19.07 2.70 -47.11
N GLN A 150 -19.59 3.82 -46.61
CA GLN A 150 -20.45 4.70 -47.37
C GLN A 150 -19.71 5.32 -48.58
N VAL A 151 -18.48 5.81 -48.37
CA VAL A 151 -17.63 6.35 -49.45
C VAL A 151 -17.34 5.29 -50.51
N TYR A 152 -16.98 4.07 -50.08
CA TYR A 152 -16.74 2.95 -50.98
C TYR A 152 -17.99 2.59 -51.81
N ASN A 153 -19.16 2.51 -51.16
CA ASN A 153 -20.42 2.20 -51.84
C ASN A 153 -20.81 3.29 -52.85
N GLU A 154 -20.60 4.57 -52.51
CA GLU A 154 -20.84 5.69 -53.41
C GLU A 154 -19.89 5.65 -54.61
N LEU A 155 -18.61 5.34 -54.40
CA LEU A 155 -17.64 5.17 -55.48
C LEU A 155 -18.04 4.01 -56.40
N LYS A 156 -18.41 2.86 -55.82
CA LYS A 156 -18.90 1.69 -56.56
C LYS A 156 -20.12 2.05 -57.40
N ARG A 157 -21.11 2.74 -56.82
CA ARG A 157 -22.31 3.22 -57.51
C ARG A 157 -21.95 4.12 -58.69
N ARG A 158 -21.06 5.10 -58.52
CA ARG A 158 -20.60 5.98 -59.61
C ARG A 158 -19.90 5.23 -60.73
N VAL A 159 -19.13 4.18 -60.41
CA VAL A 159 -18.49 3.33 -61.42
C VAL A 159 -19.53 2.52 -62.19
N GLU A 160 -20.54 1.96 -61.50
CA GLU A 160 -21.63 1.21 -62.14
C GLU A 160 -22.54 2.09 -63.00
N GLU A 161 -22.84 3.31 -62.54
CA GLU A 161 -23.61 4.32 -63.26
C GLU A 161 -22.81 5.04 -64.35
N SER A 162 -21.48 4.88 -64.34
CA SER A 162 -20.61 5.51 -65.32
C SER A 162 -21.01 5.08 -66.73
N THR A 163 -21.56 6.02 -67.49
CA THR A 163 -21.89 5.82 -68.90
C THR A 163 -20.64 5.68 -69.76
N PHE A 164 -19.45 5.92 -69.20
CA PHE A 164 -18.18 5.88 -69.92
C PHE A 164 -18.02 4.65 -70.81
N LYS A 165 -18.34 3.44 -70.30
CA LYS A 165 -18.25 2.21 -71.09
C LYS A 165 -19.26 2.18 -72.25
N LYS A 166 -20.49 2.64 -72.02
CA LYS A 166 -21.54 2.74 -73.05
C LYS A 166 -21.25 3.84 -74.07
N ASP A 167 -20.68 4.95 -73.62
CA ASP A 167 -20.33 6.11 -74.43
C ASP A 167 -19.13 5.79 -75.32
N LEU A 168 -18.12 5.12 -74.78
CA LEU A 168 -16.99 4.57 -75.53
C LEU A 168 -17.49 3.60 -76.61
N GLN A 169 -18.37 2.67 -76.25
CA GLN A 169 -18.92 1.68 -77.19
C GLN A 169 -19.82 2.29 -78.27
N ARG A 170 -20.61 3.31 -77.91
CA ARG A 170 -21.41 4.11 -78.86
C ARG A 170 -20.53 4.94 -79.78
N ASN A 171 -19.44 5.51 -79.28
CA ASN A 171 -18.48 6.27 -80.08
C ASN A 171 -17.76 5.34 -81.08
N ILE A 172 -17.32 4.16 -80.63
CA ILE A 172 -16.78 3.08 -81.48
C ILE A 172 -17.77 2.70 -82.60
N GLN A 173 -19.07 2.63 -82.30
CA GLN A 173 -20.09 2.31 -83.31
C GLN A 173 -20.37 3.47 -84.28
N ALA A 174 -20.34 4.71 -83.79
CA ALA A 174 -20.68 5.90 -84.58
C ALA A 174 -19.53 6.40 -85.46
N HIS A 175 -18.29 6.26 -85.00
CA HIS A 175 -17.11 6.81 -85.65
C HIS A 175 -16.11 5.73 -86.11
N GLY A 176 -16.46 4.45 -85.93
CA GLY A 176 -15.55 3.32 -86.11
C GLY A 176 -14.71 3.09 -84.86
N SER A 177 -14.01 1.95 -84.79
CA SER A 177 -13.03 1.73 -83.73
C SER A 177 -12.08 2.94 -83.71
N PRO A 178 -11.80 3.51 -82.52
CA PRO A 178 -10.73 4.46 -82.35
C PRO A 178 -9.52 3.80 -82.99
N GLY A 179 -9.07 4.31 -84.15
CA GLY A 179 -7.96 3.71 -84.86
C GLY A 179 -6.75 3.62 -83.92
N ALA A 180 -5.73 2.84 -84.32
CA ALA A 180 -4.54 2.54 -83.50
C ALA A 180 -3.95 3.71 -82.68
N PHE A 181 -4.11 4.95 -83.17
CA PHE A 181 -3.78 6.17 -82.43
C PHE A 181 -4.45 6.29 -81.04
N TRP A 182 -5.76 6.10 -80.94
CA TRP A 182 -6.50 6.30 -79.68
C TRP A 182 -6.33 5.13 -78.70
N GLU A 183 -6.17 3.91 -79.22
CA GLU A 183 -5.77 2.75 -78.40
C GLU A 183 -4.38 2.99 -77.80
N SER A 184 -3.44 3.48 -78.61
CA SER A 184 -2.11 3.87 -78.14
C SER A 184 -2.15 5.01 -77.11
N GLU A 185 -3.02 6.01 -77.31
CA GLU A 185 -3.16 7.11 -76.34
C GLU A 185 -3.76 6.60 -75.01
N GLN A 186 -4.73 5.69 -75.06
CA GLN A 186 -5.31 5.08 -73.87
C GLN A 186 -4.29 4.22 -73.10
N GLU A 187 -3.44 3.46 -73.79
CA GLU A 187 -2.33 2.71 -73.19
C GLU A 187 -1.28 3.63 -72.58
N SER A 188 -0.94 4.75 -73.26
CA SER A 188 -0.03 5.78 -72.73
C SER A 188 -0.58 6.40 -71.44
N LEU A 189 -1.87 6.73 -71.40
CA LEU A 189 -2.52 7.26 -70.20
C LEU A 189 -2.56 6.25 -69.06
N LEU A 190 -2.78 4.96 -69.35
CA LEU A 190 -2.72 3.91 -68.34
C LEU A 190 -1.33 3.83 -67.71
N PHE A 191 -0.28 3.88 -68.51
CA PHE A 191 1.11 3.90 -68.02
C PHE A 191 1.39 5.10 -67.11
N VAL A 192 0.91 6.30 -67.49
CA VAL A 192 1.03 7.50 -66.65
C VAL A 192 0.27 7.34 -65.33
N ILE A 193 -0.93 6.75 -65.34
CA ILE A 193 -1.71 6.48 -64.14
C ILE A 193 -0.99 5.49 -63.23
N GLU A 194 -0.43 4.40 -63.77
CA GLU A 194 0.36 3.42 -63.02
C GLU A 194 1.57 4.09 -62.38
N MET A 195 2.35 4.86 -63.15
CA MET A 195 3.49 5.64 -62.61
C MET A 195 3.08 6.60 -61.49
N LYS A 196 1.96 7.30 -61.64
CA LYS A 196 1.45 8.22 -60.61
C LYS A 196 0.99 7.45 -59.36
N THR A 197 0.36 6.29 -59.56
CA THR A 197 -0.10 5.40 -58.49
C THR A 197 1.08 4.86 -57.69
N GLU A 198 2.13 4.38 -58.35
CA GLU A 198 3.37 3.94 -57.70
C GLU A 198 4.03 5.06 -56.90
N ARG A 199 4.07 6.28 -57.46
CA ARG A 199 4.61 7.46 -56.75
C ARG A 199 3.81 7.80 -55.50
N VAL A 200 2.49 7.73 -55.56
CA VAL A 200 1.61 7.96 -54.40
C VAL A 200 1.82 6.87 -53.34
N GLN A 201 1.91 5.60 -53.75
CA GLN A 201 2.20 4.50 -52.83
C GLN A 201 3.55 4.70 -52.13
N GLU A 202 4.56 5.15 -52.86
CA GLU A 202 5.88 5.45 -52.29
C GLU A 202 5.83 6.61 -51.28
N GLN A 203 5.06 7.67 -51.58
CA GLN A 203 4.83 8.75 -50.63
C GLN A 203 4.09 8.26 -49.37
N ASN A 204 3.10 7.36 -49.52
CA ASN A 204 2.40 6.77 -48.38
C ASN A 204 3.33 5.93 -47.49
N ARG A 205 4.25 5.15 -48.08
CA ARG A 205 5.26 4.41 -47.29
C ARG A 205 6.15 5.35 -46.48
N LYS A 206 6.58 6.45 -47.08
CA LYS A 206 7.38 7.48 -46.38
C LYS A 206 6.60 8.16 -45.26
N LEU A 207 5.31 8.43 -45.48
CA LEU A 207 4.44 8.99 -44.46
C LEU A 207 4.30 8.04 -43.26
N GLN A 208 4.08 6.75 -43.51
CA GLN A 208 4.03 5.74 -42.44
C GLN A 208 5.34 5.65 -41.64
N GLN A 209 6.50 5.69 -42.32
CA GLN A 209 7.79 5.73 -41.65
C GLN A 209 7.96 6.99 -40.79
N MET A 210 7.46 8.13 -41.25
CA MET A 210 7.46 9.38 -40.50
C MET A 210 6.55 9.28 -39.26
N ASP A 211 5.36 8.71 -39.39
CA ASP A 211 4.44 8.49 -38.26
C ASP A 211 5.08 7.58 -37.20
N GLU A 212 5.75 6.49 -37.60
CA GLU A 212 6.51 5.63 -36.68
C GLU A 212 7.65 6.37 -35.96
N LEU A 213 8.32 7.30 -36.64
CA LEU A 213 9.36 8.12 -36.02
C LEU A 213 8.79 9.12 -35.03
N VAL A 214 7.63 9.71 -35.33
CA VAL A 214 6.91 10.60 -34.40
C VAL A 214 6.52 9.86 -33.12
N GLU A 215 5.93 8.66 -33.24
CA GLU A 215 5.58 7.83 -32.08
C GLU A 215 6.79 7.47 -31.22
N LYS A 216 7.92 7.11 -31.86
CA LYS A 216 9.18 6.86 -31.14
C LYS A 216 9.68 8.12 -30.44
N ASN A 217 9.57 9.28 -31.07
CA ASN A 217 10.01 10.53 -30.49
C ASN A 217 9.18 10.89 -29.25
N LEU A 218 7.85 10.78 -29.34
CA LEU A 218 6.95 10.97 -28.19
C LEU A 218 7.30 10.04 -27.02
N SER A 219 7.56 8.76 -27.30
CA SER A 219 7.99 7.81 -26.26
C SER A 219 9.32 8.19 -25.61
N LEU A 220 10.26 8.75 -26.38
CA LEU A 220 11.54 9.24 -25.86
C LEU A 220 11.36 10.52 -25.03
N GLU A 221 10.48 11.43 -25.44
CA GLU A 221 10.11 12.62 -24.68
C GLU A 221 9.53 12.24 -23.31
N ASP A 222 8.62 11.27 -23.26
CA ASP A 222 8.06 10.74 -22.00
C ASP A 222 9.14 10.15 -21.10
N GLN A 223 10.08 9.37 -21.66
CA GLN A 223 11.21 8.80 -20.91
C GLN A 223 12.14 9.89 -20.35
N ILE A 224 12.38 10.96 -21.11
CA ILE A 224 13.17 12.11 -20.66
C ILE A 224 12.47 12.79 -19.50
N ILE A 225 11.16 13.07 -19.60
CA ILE A 225 10.38 13.70 -18.54
C ILE A 225 10.44 12.86 -17.26
N HIS A 226 10.20 11.55 -17.36
CA HIS A 226 10.28 10.64 -16.21
C HIS A 226 11.68 10.65 -15.57
N THR A 227 12.74 10.61 -16.38
CA THR A 227 14.13 10.65 -15.89
C THR A 227 14.46 11.98 -15.21
N LEU A 228 13.94 13.10 -15.71
CA LEU A 228 14.09 14.42 -15.10
C LEU A 228 13.35 14.49 -13.76
N GLN A 229 12.14 13.96 -13.68
CA GLN A 229 11.39 13.88 -12.41
C GLN A 229 12.14 13.05 -11.36
N GLN A 230 12.69 11.90 -11.74
CA GLN A 230 13.51 11.08 -10.84
C GLN A 230 14.78 11.80 -10.38
N ASN A 231 15.44 12.55 -11.27
CA ASN A 231 16.59 13.37 -10.89
C ASN A 231 16.22 14.45 -9.88
N GLU A 232 15.07 15.10 -10.05
CA GLU A 232 14.61 16.12 -9.13
C GLU A 232 14.28 15.54 -7.75
N ASP A 233 13.60 14.38 -7.69
CA ASP A 233 13.36 13.67 -6.42
C ASP A 233 14.67 13.34 -5.69
N LEU A 234 15.66 12.81 -6.43
CA LEU A 234 16.99 12.54 -5.87
C LEU A 234 17.69 13.81 -5.37
N ARG A 235 17.56 14.92 -6.10
CA ARG A 235 18.11 16.22 -5.69
C ARG A 235 17.48 16.70 -4.37
N VAL A 236 16.15 16.67 -4.26
CA VAL A 236 15.44 17.02 -3.03
C VAL A 236 15.88 16.12 -1.86
N ARG A 237 16.04 14.81 -2.09
CA ARG A 237 16.53 13.88 -1.07
C ARG A 237 17.96 14.21 -0.62
N ILE A 238 18.84 14.57 -1.57
CA ILE A 238 20.21 15.00 -1.26
C ILE A 238 20.18 16.26 -0.40
N ASP A 239 19.39 17.27 -0.76
CA ASP A 239 19.28 18.53 -0.02
C ASP A 239 18.76 18.31 1.42
N ASN A 240 17.79 17.41 1.60
CA ASN A 240 17.30 16.99 2.91
C ASN A 240 18.40 16.31 3.74
N CYS A 241 19.15 15.38 3.15
CA CYS A 241 20.28 14.74 3.81
C CYS A 241 21.38 15.74 4.18
N GLN A 242 21.70 16.69 3.30
CA GLN A 242 22.67 17.76 3.58
C GLN A 242 22.23 18.63 4.75
N THR A 243 20.94 18.98 4.81
CA THR A 243 20.37 19.75 5.94
C THR A 243 20.51 18.98 7.26
N LEU A 244 20.20 17.68 7.25
CA LEU A 244 20.37 16.83 8.44
C LEU A 244 21.84 16.73 8.87
N ILE A 245 22.77 16.57 7.91
CA ILE A 245 24.21 16.54 8.20
C ILE A 245 24.66 17.87 8.85
N GLN A 246 24.20 19.01 8.34
CA GLN A 246 24.52 20.32 8.92
C GLN A 246 23.97 20.46 10.35
N GLN A 247 22.74 19.99 10.59
CA GLN A 247 22.15 19.99 11.92
C GLN A 247 22.94 19.12 12.91
N LEU A 248 23.22 17.86 12.54
CA LEU A 248 23.99 16.96 13.40
C LEU A 248 25.40 17.48 13.66
N SER A 249 26.04 18.11 12.67
CA SER A 249 27.36 18.74 12.84
C SER A 249 27.30 19.90 13.84
N LYS A 250 26.23 20.70 13.81
CA LYS A 250 26.01 21.77 14.79
C LYS A 250 25.80 21.20 16.18
N GLU A 251 24.92 20.21 16.34
CA GLU A 251 24.67 19.54 17.63
C GLU A 251 25.96 18.91 18.20
N GLN A 252 26.78 18.28 17.35
CA GLN A 252 28.07 17.73 17.74
C GLN A 252 29.01 18.83 18.26
N GLN A 253 29.07 19.98 17.59
CA GLN A 253 29.89 21.10 18.01
C GLN A 253 29.39 21.71 19.33
N ASP A 254 28.08 21.86 19.50
CA ASP A 254 27.46 22.37 20.73
C ASP A 254 27.73 21.44 21.93
N LEU A 255 27.61 20.12 21.72
CA LEU A 255 27.94 19.11 22.72
C LEU A 255 29.43 19.13 23.10
N LYS A 256 30.32 19.30 22.12
CA LYS A 256 31.76 19.43 22.38
C LYS A 256 32.06 20.65 23.25
N VAL A 257 31.46 21.80 22.94
CA VAL A 257 31.61 23.02 23.75
C VAL A 257 31.05 22.82 25.17
N ALA A 258 29.89 22.17 25.31
CA ALA A 258 29.32 21.86 26.62
C ALA A 258 30.22 20.92 27.44
N LEU A 259 30.81 19.91 26.79
CA LEU A 259 31.76 18.99 27.41
C LEU A 259 33.01 19.73 27.88
N GLU A 260 33.61 20.58 27.04
CA GLU A 260 34.77 21.40 27.41
C GLU A 260 34.47 22.28 28.63
N ARG A 261 33.30 22.95 28.67
CA ARG A 261 32.86 23.72 29.83
C ARG A 261 32.73 22.87 31.10
N GLN A 262 32.10 21.69 30.99
CA GLN A 262 31.94 20.79 32.13
C GLN A 262 33.30 20.27 32.64
N THR A 263 34.23 19.96 31.74
CA THR A 263 35.58 19.53 32.13
C THR A 263 36.34 20.64 32.86
N ALA A 264 36.22 21.90 32.41
CA ALA A 264 36.82 23.03 33.10
C ALA A 264 36.25 23.19 34.51
N VAL A 265 34.93 23.17 34.69
CA VAL A 265 34.29 23.25 36.01
C VAL A 265 34.72 22.09 36.93
N ASN A 266 34.79 20.87 36.40
CA ASN A 266 35.27 19.71 37.16
C ASN A 266 36.72 19.85 37.61
N GLN A 267 37.60 20.44 36.78
CA GLN A 267 38.98 20.72 37.17
C GLN A 267 39.03 21.74 38.31
N THR A 268 38.26 22.84 38.23
CA THR A 268 38.19 23.85 39.29
C THR A 268 37.70 23.24 40.61
N LEU A 269 36.60 22.47 40.58
CA LEU A 269 36.08 21.79 41.76
C LEU A 269 37.06 20.76 42.33
N SER A 270 37.83 20.07 41.47
CA SER A 270 38.86 19.13 41.91
C SER A 270 40.00 19.85 42.63
N GLN A 271 40.43 21.01 42.12
CA GLN A 271 41.43 21.85 42.77
C GLN A 271 40.91 22.39 44.12
N GLU A 272 39.68 22.91 44.16
CA GLU A 272 39.04 23.37 45.40
C GLU A 272 38.93 22.24 46.43
N LYS A 273 38.51 21.04 46.00
CA LYS A 273 38.46 19.84 46.84
C LYS A 273 39.84 19.52 47.42
N GLU A 274 40.88 19.53 46.61
CA GLU A 274 42.25 19.27 47.07
C GLU A 274 42.72 20.33 48.08
N GLN A 275 42.46 21.61 47.81
CA GLN A 275 42.74 22.71 48.75
C GLN A 275 42.00 22.54 50.09
N LEU A 276 40.72 22.15 50.06
CA LEU A 276 39.94 21.88 51.26
C LEU A 276 40.46 20.66 52.03
N MET A 277 40.81 19.58 51.33
CA MET A 277 41.44 18.40 51.93
C MET A 277 42.79 18.75 52.57
N PHE A 278 43.59 19.58 51.93
CA PHE A 278 44.83 20.10 52.49
C PHE A 278 44.55 20.88 53.79
N LYS A 279 43.61 21.85 53.78
CA LYS A 279 43.22 22.60 54.98
C LYS A 279 42.72 21.70 56.11
N LEU A 280 41.95 20.66 55.80
CA LEU A 280 41.44 19.70 56.79
C LEU A 280 42.57 18.89 57.44
N ARG A 281 43.52 18.39 56.64
CA ARG A 281 44.67 17.61 57.14
C ARG A 281 45.67 18.45 57.95
N HIS A 282 45.75 19.75 57.68
CA HIS A 282 46.68 20.67 58.33
C HIS A 282 45.99 21.61 59.34
N ARG A 283 44.76 21.28 59.76
CA ARG A 283 43.96 22.06 60.72
C ARG A 283 44.65 22.21 62.09
N ASP A 284 45.61 21.35 62.40
CA ASP A 284 46.37 21.37 63.65
C ASP A 284 47.77 21.99 63.53
N SER A 285 48.08 22.76 62.46
CA SER A 285 49.44 23.29 62.24
C SER A 285 49.58 24.78 61.84
N CYS A 286 48.58 25.63 62.07
CA CYS A 286 48.78 27.09 62.07
C CYS A 286 47.94 27.80 63.14
N PRO A 287 48.44 28.92 63.73
CA PRO A 287 48.00 29.41 65.03
C PRO A 287 46.62 30.10 64.98
N THR A 288 45.93 29.99 66.11
CA THR A 288 44.68 30.64 66.52
C THR A 288 44.33 31.91 65.75
N ILE A 289 43.34 31.84 64.87
CA ILE A 289 42.57 33.02 64.49
C ILE A 289 41.41 33.14 65.48
N HIS A 290 41.46 34.25 66.22
CA HIS A 290 40.47 34.72 67.18
C HIS A 290 39.05 34.63 66.58
N LEU A 291 38.16 33.87 67.22
CA LEU A 291 36.72 33.99 67.00
C LEU A 291 36.23 35.27 67.70
N PRO A 292 35.55 36.20 67.03
CA PRO A 292 34.71 37.17 67.71
C PRO A 292 33.40 36.48 68.08
N ALA A 293 33.17 36.31 69.37
CA ALA A 293 31.85 36.09 69.92
C ALA A 293 31.06 37.39 69.81
N MET A 294 29.89 37.38 69.15
CA MET A 294 28.71 38.12 69.59
C MET A 294 27.45 37.35 69.20
N MET A 295 26.74 36.92 70.22
CA MET A 295 25.36 36.45 70.16
C MET A 295 24.46 37.61 69.73
N GLN A 296 23.45 37.35 68.89
CA GLN A 296 22.11 37.81 69.22
C GLN A 296 21.04 36.89 68.63
N GLU A 297 20.33 36.33 69.58
CA GLU A 297 19.13 35.51 69.57
C GLU A 297 17.91 36.36 69.14
N ILE A 298 17.16 35.93 68.11
CA ILE A 298 15.71 36.14 68.03
C ILE A 298 15.10 34.85 67.45
N ALA A 299 14.23 34.26 68.27
CA ALA A 299 13.57 32.97 68.10
C ALA A 299 12.35 33.04 67.13
N PRO A 300 11.72 31.89 66.81
CA PRO A 300 10.79 31.75 65.70
C PRO A 300 9.32 32.05 66.07
N ARG A 301 8.54 32.43 65.05
CA ARG A 301 7.10 32.15 64.92
C ARG A 301 6.80 31.79 63.48
#